data_AF-A0A812R3S5-F1
#
_entry.id   AF-A0A812R3S5-F1
#
_cell.length_a   1.000
_cell.length_b   1.000
_cell.length_c   1.000
_cell.angle_alpha   90.00
_cell.angle_beta   90.00
_cell.angle_gamma   90.00
#
_symmetry.space_group_name_H-M   'P 1'
#
loop_
_entity.id
_entity.type
_entity.pdbx_description
1 polymer ?
#
loop_
_entity_poly.entity_id
_entity_poly.type
_entity_poly.pdbx_seq_one_letter_code
_entity_poly.pdbx_strand_id
1 'polypeptide(L)'
;MEQVQGGIRCCCTPTSHFLCADCIPDYVRNELQSDDGSDRRLTERRTLGHCLRCPTDRNSHLPLEATRFYLPEDLQLQLLLAMQADEEHREWVREQERQQSDESLREFCLRSMPNAVQCGNCSYGPIDHFACRNLQTHHGDRHGATQISNACPRCNWFRNSIDEWPRWGGVVDLTFESRRR
;
A
#
# COMPACT_ATOMS: atom_id res chain seq x y z
N MET A 1 -7.71 14.60 52.02
CA MET A 1 -8.82 14.16 51.14
C MET A 1 -8.58 14.82 49.80
N GLU A 2 -8.11 14.07 48.81
CA GLU A 2 -8.14 14.54 47.41
C GLU A 2 -8.51 13.34 46.56
N GLN A 3 -9.82 13.20 46.32
CA GLN A 3 -10.33 12.31 45.30
C GLN A 3 -10.09 13.00 43.96
N VAL A 4 -9.01 12.61 43.28
CA VAL A 4 -8.75 13.05 41.90
C VAL A 4 -9.82 12.40 41.01
N GLN A 5 -10.92 13.13 40.77
CA GLN A 5 -12.00 12.73 39.87
C GLN A 5 -11.59 13.01 38.42
N GLY A 6 -10.68 12.21 37.88
CA GLY A 6 -10.25 12.32 36.48
C GLY A 6 -9.45 11.11 36.01
N GLY A 7 -9.70 10.65 34.78
CA GLY A 7 -9.00 9.52 34.19
C GLY A 7 -9.75 8.93 32.99
N ILE A 8 -9.17 7.88 32.41
CA ILE A 8 -9.67 7.29 31.17
C ILE A 8 -10.11 5.86 31.42
N ARG A 9 -11.29 5.53 30.89
CA ARG A 9 -11.74 4.14 30.80
C ARG A 9 -11.28 3.55 29.47
N CYS A 10 -10.61 2.40 29.54
CA CYS A 10 -10.34 1.60 28.34
C CYS A 10 -11.67 1.13 27.73
N CYS A 11 -11.74 1.10 26.40
CA CYS A 11 -12.86 0.52 25.65
C CYS A 11 -12.86 -1.03 25.64
N CYS A 12 -12.00 -1.65 26.42
CA CYS A 12 -11.86 -3.09 26.60
C CYS A 12 -13.20 -3.72 27.04
N THR A 13 -13.68 -4.76 26.35
CA THR A 13 -14.81 -5.59 26.81
C THR A 13 -14.30 -6.99 27.18
N PRO A 14 -14.79 -7.61 28.28
CA PRO A 14 -15.91 -7.21 29.15
C PRO A 14 -15.52 -6.37 30.38
N THR A 15 -14.23 -6.19 30.66
CA THR A 15 -13.74 -5.46 31.84
C THR A 15 -13.38 -4.01 31.51
N SER A 16 -14.14 -3.05 32.04
CA SER A 16 -13.82 -1.63 31.91
C SER A 16 -12.64 -1.26 32.82
N HIS A 17 -11.42 -1.24 32.28
CA HIS A 17 -10.23 -0.79 33.00
C HIS A 17 -10.19 0.73 33.10
N PHE A 18 -9.66 1.26 34.20
CA PHE A 18 -9.55 2.70 34.45
C PHE A 18 -8.10 3.07 34.74
N LEU A 19 -7.57 4.09 34.05
CA LEU A 19 -6.29 4.71 34.36
C LEU A 19 -6.54 6.11 34.93
N CYS A 20 -5.91 6.38 36.08
CA CYS A 20 -6.02 7.67 36.76
C CYS A 20 -5.29 8.76 35.98
N ALA A 21 -5.74 10.02 36.10
CA ALA A 21 -5.08 11.18 35.50
C ALA A 21 -3.57 11.24 35.78
N ASP A 22 -3.16 10.95 37.02
CA ASP A 22 -1.76 10.99 37.44
C ASP A 22 -0.92 9.83 36.88
N CYS A 23 -1.58 8.70 36.57
CA CYS A 23 -0.95 7.47 36.11
C CYS A 23 -0.70 7.49 34.59
N ILE A 24 -1.47 8.29 33.85
CA ILE A 24 -1.44 8.36 32.39
C ILE A 24 -0.07 8.85 31.86
N PRO A 25 0.53 9.95 32.37
CA PRO A 25 1.83 10.42 31.91
C PRO A 25 2.94 9.38 32.04
N ASP A 26 3.02 8.70 33.19
CA ASP A 26 4.03 7.68 33.43
C ASP A 26 3.83 6.47 32.52
N TYR A 27 2.57 6.09 32.27
CA TYR A 27 2.25 5.02 31.34
C TYR A 27 2.70 5.34 29.90
N VAL A 28 2.34 6.53 29.39
CA VAL A 28 2.72 6.96 28.04
C VAL A 28 4.23 7.07 27.90
N ARG A 29 4.92 7.63 28.89
CA ARG A 29 6.38 7.73 28.88
C ARG A 29 7.04 6.35 28.80
N ASN A 30 6.54 5.40 29.59
CA ASN A 30 7.08 4.04 29.60
C ASN A 30 6.81 3.30 28.27
N GLU A 31 5.66 3.48 27.64
CA GLU A 31 5.41 2.89 26.32
C GLU A 31 6.37 3.46 25.26
N LEU A 32 6.54 4.79 25.20
CA LEU A 32 7.47 5.42 24.26
C LEU A 32 8.92 4.95 24.48
N GLN A 33 9.39 4.89 25.73
CA GLN A 33 10.73 4.42 26.06
C GLN A 33 10.91 2.91 25.83
N SER A 34 9.87 2.11 26.04
CA SER A 34 9.91 0.66 25.79
C SER A 34 10.05 0.33 24.31
N ASP A 35 9.54 1.20 23.43
CA ASP A 35 9.72 1.06 21.99
C ASP A 35 11.16 1.36 21.56
N ASP A 36 11.81 2.35 22.19
CA ASP A 36 13.23 2.66 21.94
C ASP A 36 14.16 1.51 22.33
N GLY A 37 13.74 0.67 23.29
CA GLY A 37 14.52 -0.48 23.78
C GLY A 37 14.15 -1.83 23.16
N SER A 38 13.11 -1.93 22.32
CA SER A 38 12.64 -3.21 21.79
C SER A 38 12.05 -3.11 20.37
N ASP A 39 12.79 -3.61 19.38
CA ASP A 39 12.37 -3.68 17.97
C ASP A 39 11.00 -4.35 17.77
N ARG A 40 10.69 -5.38 18.58
CA ARG A 40 9.39 -6.07 18.53
C ARG A 40 8.25 -5.14 18.94
N ARG A 41 8.42 -4.36 20.01
CA ARG A 41 7.37 -3.45 20.50
C ARG A 41 7.14 -2.28 19.55
N LEU A 42 8.24 -1.72 19.04
CA LEU A 42 8.21 -0.67 18.02
C LEU A 42 7.50 -1.14 16.74
N THR A 43 7.75 -2.39 16.30
CA THR A 43 7.09 -2.96 15.13
C THR A 43 5.59 -3.13 15.37
N GLU A 44 5.18 -3.66 16.53
CA GLU A 44 3.76 -3.81 16.87
C GLU A 44 3.02 -2.46 16.89
N ARG A 45 3.65 -1.40 17.43
CA ARG A 45 3.10 -0.04 17.41
C ARG A 45 2.90 0.48 15.98
N ARG A 46 3.91 0.30 15.13
CA ARG A 46 3.88 0.67 13.70
C ARG A 46 2.77 -0.05 12.93
N THR A 47 2.57 -1.35 13.21
CA THR A 47 1.52 -2.15 12.55
C THR A 47 0.12 -1.69 12.94
N LEU A 48 -0.10 -1.37 14.22
CA LEU A 48 -1.42 -1.01 14.76
C LEU A 48 -1.78 0.47 14.61
N GLY A 49 -0.90 1.29 14.03
CA GLY A 49 -1.18 2.72 13.79
C GLY A 49 -1.23 3.52 15.09
N HIS A 50 -0.17 3.44 15.90
CA HIS A 50 0.03 4.29 17.08
C HIS A 50 -0.97 4.17 18.22
N CYS A 51 -1.57 3.00 18.37
CA CYS A 51 -2.48 2.80 19.49
C CYS A 51 -1.69 2.55 20.79
N LEU A 52 -1.95 3.35 21.82
CA LEU A 52 -1.48 3.04 23.18
C LEU A 52 -2.20 1.78 23.66
N ARG A 53 -1.45 0.75 24.04
CA ARG A 53 -2.03 -0.50 24.52
C ARG A 53 -2.81 -0.29 25.82
N CYS A 54 -3.77 -1.17 26.06
CA CYS A 54 -4.29 -1.31 27.41
C CYS A 54 -3.25 -2.03 28.29
N PRO A 55 -2.97 -1.55 29.51
CA PRO A 55 -2.05 -2.23 30.41
C PRO A 55 -2.45 -3.68 30.76
N THR A 56 -3.75 -3.98 30.72
CA THR A 56 -4.30 -5.26 31.17
C THR A 56 -4.65 -6.19 30.02
N ASP A 57 -5.01 -5.64 28.86
CA ASP A 57 -5.36 -6.42 27.66
C ASP A 57 -4.46 -6.01 26.48
N ARG A 58 -3.69 -6.97 25.98
CA ARG A 58 -2.74 -6.74 24.90
C ARG A 58 -3.40 -6.44 23.56
N ASN A 59 -4.69 -6.74 23.42
CA ASN A 59 -5.44 -6.56 22.17
C ASN A 59 -6.32 -5.31 22.19
N SER A 60 -6.51 -4.68 23.35
CA SER A 60 -7.29 -3.45 23.48
C SER A 60 -6.38 -2.23 23.57
N HIS A 61 -6.95 -1.06 23.26
CA HIS A 61 -6.21 0.19 23.17
C HIS A 61 -6.89 1.31 23.96
N LEU A 62 -6.09 2.26 24.41
CA LEU A 62 -6.56 3.48 25.05
C LEU A 62 -6.97 4.52 23.99
N PRO A 63 -8.06 5.26 24.21
CA PRO A 63 -8.44 6.36 23.33
C PRO A 63 -7.42 7.51 23.44
N LEU A 64 -6.61 7.69 22.39
CA LEU A 64 -5.58 8.74 22.28
C LEU A 64 -6.16 10.16 22.48
N GLU A 65 -7.33 10.42 21.89
CA GLU A 65 -8.04 11.70 22.02
C GLU A 65 -8.37 12.07 23.46
N ALA A 66 -8.67 11.09 24.30
CA ALA A 66 -8.89 11.32 25.73
C ALA A 66 -7.56 11.42 26.49
N THR A 67 -6.54 10.67 26.05
CA THR A 67 -5.22 10.58 26.69
C THR A 67 -4.49 11.90 26.69
N ARG A 68 -4.54 12.64 25.57
CA ARG A 68 -3.85 13.94 25.44
C ARG A 68 -4.20 14.94 26.54
N PHE A 69 -5.43 14.95 27.05
CA PHE A 69 -5.89 15.94 28.04
C PHE A 69 -5.20 15.80 29.40
N TYR A 70 -4.60 14.64 29.68
CA TYR A 70 -3.94 14.35 30.96
C TYR A 70 -2.41 14.36 30.86
N LEU A 71 -1.85 14.68 29.68
CA LEU A 71 -0.40 14.65 29.46
C LEU A 71 0.21 16.07 29.61
N PRO A 72 1.41 16.20 30.19
CA PRO A 72 2.23 17.40 30.08
C PRO A 72 2.55 17.77 28.63
N GLU A 73 2.76 19.05 28.32
CA GLU A 73 2.95 19.56 26.95
C GLU A 73 4.13 18.92 26.22
N ASP A 74 5.25 18.71 26.92
CA ASP A 74 6.45 18.04 26.38
C ASP A 74 6.16 16.59 25.98
N LEU A 75 5.42 15.87 26.81
CA LEU A 75 5.06 14.48 26.55
C LEU A 75 3.97 14.36 25.48
N GLN A 76 3.05 15.32 25.40
CA GLN A 76 2.11 15.42 24.28
C GLN A 76 2.86 15.58 22.96
N LEU A 77 3.85 16.49 22.91
CA LEU A 77 4.66 16.71 21.71
C LEU A 77 5.43 15.44 21.31
N GLN A 78 6.04 14.75 22.27
CA GLN A 78 6.74 13.48 22.00
C GLN A 78 5.80 12.41 21.43
N LEU A 79 4.60 12.27 22.00
CA LEU A 79 3.60 11.35 21.50
C LEU A 79 3.19 11.69 20.06
N LEU A 80 2.95 12.96 19.75
CA LEU A 80 2.60 13.41 18.40
C LEU A 80 3.73 13.17 17.38
N LEU A 81 4.98 13.42 17.76
CA LEU A 81 6.14 13.16 16.89
C LEU A 81 6.33 11.67 16.63
N ALA A 82 6.16 10.84 17.66
CA ALA A 82 6.13 9.39 17.48
C ALA A 82 5.01 9.01 16.51
N MET A 83 3.80 9.57 16.71
CA MET A 83 2.63 9.37 15.85
C MET A 83 2.89 9.69 14.37
N GLN A 84 3.58 10.78 14.10
CA GLN A 84 3.96 11.14 12.75
C GLN A 84 4.98 10.14 12.18
N ALA A 85 5.99 9.77 12.96
CA ALA A 85 7.07 8.90 12.51
C ALA A 85 6.59 7.49 12.12
N ASP A 86 5.66 6.84 12.85
CA ASP A 86 5.17 5.55 12.34
C ASP A 86 4.18 5.68 11.18
N GLU A 87 3.45 6.80 11.02
CA GLU A 87 2.65 6.94 9.80
C GLU A 87 3.55 7.08 8.57
N GLU A 88 4.61 7.90 8.65
CA GLU A 88 5.65 7.99 7.62
C GLU A 88 6.28 6.61 7.34
N HIS A 89 6.56 5.82 8.38
CA HIS A 89 7.08 4.47 8.20
C HIS A 89 6.08 3.55 7.50
N ARG A 90 4.79 3.60 7.84
CA ARG A 90 3.74 2.78 7.20
C ARG A 90 3.58 3.16 5.73
N GLU A 91 3.61 4.43 5.41
CA GLU A 91 3.59 4.91 4.02
C GLU A 91 4.81 4.42 3.25
N TRP A 92 6.00 4.51 3.85
CA TRP A 92 7.24 3.98 3.26
C TRP A 92 7.15 2.46 3.00
N VAL A 93 6.64 1.67 3.96
CA VAL A 93 6.44 0.22 3.76
C VAL A 93 5.48 -0.05 2.61
N ARG A 94 4.33 0.62 2.55
CA ARG A 94 3.36 0.44 1.45
C ARG A 94 3.96 0.79 0.10
N GLU A 95 4.74 1.87 0.04
CA GLU A 95 5.42 2.31 -1.17
C GLU A 95 6.46 1.27 -1.62
N GLN A 96 7.26 0.74 -0.69
CA GLN A 96 8.23 -0.31 -0.97
C GLN A 96 7.57 -1.59 -1.46
N GLU A 97 6.49 -2.04 -0.82
CA GLU A 97 5.73 -3.22 -1.25
C GLU A 97 5.16 -3.04 -2.67
N ARG A 98 4.64 -1.84 -2.98
CA ARG A 98 4.17 -1.52 -4.33
C ARG A 98 5.30 -1.59 -5.36
N GLN A 99 6.43 -0.94 -5.07
CA GLN A 99 7.60 -0.96 -5.95
C GLN A 99 8.14 -2.38 -6.17
N GLN A 100 8.23 -3.19 -5.11
CA GLN A 100 8.65 -4.59 -5.21
C GLN A 100 7.67 -5.45 -6.01
N SER A 101 6.36 -5.24 -5.82
CA SER A 101 5.31 -5.91 -6.59
C SER A 101 5.43 -5.56 -8.09
N ASP A 102 5.58 -4.28 -8.42
CA ASP A 102 5.70 -3.80 -9.81
C ASP A 102 6.95 -4.38 -10.49
N GLU A 103 8.09 -4.40 -9.80
CA GLU A 103 9.32 -5.01 -10.33
C GLU A 103 9.16 -6.53 -10.51
N SER A 104 8.50 -7.21 -9.57
CA SER A 104 8.25 -8.65 -9.68
C SER A 104 7.34 -8.99 -10.86
N LEU A 105 6.29 -8.19 -11.08
CA LEU A 105 5.39 -8.32 -12.23
C LEU A 105 6.14 -8.07 -13.55
N ARG A 106 6.96 -7.01 -13.59
CA ARG A 106 7.82 -6.69 -14.73
C ARG A 106 8.74 -7.86 -15.07
N GLU A 107 9.47 -8.39 -14.10
CA GLU A 107 10.39 -9.52 -14.29
C GLU A 107 9.65 -10.77 -14.77
N PHE A 108 8.49 -11.06 -14.18
CA PHE A 108 7.64 -12.17 -14.62
C PHE A 108 7.22 -12.03 -16.09
N CYS A 109 6.79 -10.83 -16.51
CA CYS A 109 6.41 -10.56 -17.89
C CYS A 109 7.60 -10.69 -18.86
N LEU A 110 8.78 -10.18 -18.49
CA LEU A 110 10.00 -10.30 -19.30
C LEU A 110 10.41 -11.77 -19.53
N ARG A 111 10.28 -12.61 -18.50
CA ARG A 111 10.59 -14.05 -18.61
C ARG A 111 9.53 -14.83 -19.38
N SER A 112 8.27 -14.54 -19.12
CA SER A 112 7.15 -15.31 -19.70
C SER A 112 6.88 -14.93 -21.16
N MET A 113 7.18 -13.70 -21.55
CA MET A 113 6.96 -13.17 -22.90
C MET A 113 8.24 -12.51 -23.44
N PRO A 114 9.31 -13.29 -23.71
CA PRO A 114 10.63 -12.75 -24.08
C PRO A 114 10.63 -11.99 -25.42
N ASN A 115 9.61 -12.20 -26.25
CA ASN A 115 9.43 -11.52 -27.53
C ASN A 115 8.37 -10.41 -27.49
N ALA A 116 7.88 -10.04 -26.31
CA ALA A 116 6.85 -9.02 -26.18
C ALA A 116 7.23 -7.70 -26.87
N VAL A 117 6.23 -7.10 -27.51
CA VAL A 117 6.33 -5.78 -28.13
C VAL A 117 5.41 -4.79 -27.44
N GLN A 118 5.56 -3.51 -27.78
CA GLN A 118 4.67 -2.43 -27.34
C GLN A 118 4.24 -1.58 -28.52
N CYS A 119 3.12 -0.86 -28.36
CA CYS A 119 2.65 0.09 -29.34
C CYS A 119 3.65 1.25 -29.52
N GLY A 120 4.05 1.55 -30.76
CA GLY A 120 4.96 2.66 -31.06
C GLY A 120 4.35 4.06 -30.88
N ASN A 121 3.03 4.17 -30.75
CA ASN A 121 2.34 5.46 -30.58
C ASN A 121 2.00 5.80 -29.13
N CYS A 122 1.57 4.81 -28.33
CA CYS A 122 1.11 5.04 -26.95
C CYS A 122 1.82 4.17 -25.90
N SER A 123 2.85 3.42 -26.30
CA SER A 123 3.66 2.53 -25.45
C SER A 123 2.89 1.41 -24.74
N TYR A 124 1.63 1.16 -25.11
CA TYR A 124 0.84 0.07 -24.56
C TYR A 124 1.52 -1.29 -24.82
N GLY A 125 1.75 -2.04 -23.75
CA GLY A 125 2.39 -3.36 -23.74
C GLY A 125 2.45 -3.91 -22.30
N PRO A 126 2.91 -5.16 -22.09
CA PRO A 126 3.45 -6.08 -23.10
C PRO A 126 2.35 -6.68 -23.99
N ILE A 127 2.64 -6.81 -25.29
CA ILE A 127 1.82 -7.59 -26.23
C ILE A 127 2.63 -8.81 -26.65
N ASP A 128 2.14 -9.99 -26.31
CA ASP A 128 2.68 -11.24 -26.84
C ASP A 128 2.18 -11.45 -28.28
N HIS A 129 3.10 -11.81 -29.16
CA HIS A 129 2.80 -12.04 -30.57
C HIS A 129 3.21 -13.46 -30.95
N PHE A 130 2.21 -14.33 -31.12
CA PHE A 130 2.43 -15.77 -31.23
C PHE A 130 2.46 -16.31 -32.67
N ALA A 131 1.84 -15.65 -33.68
CA ALA A 131 1.44 -16.37 -34.90
C ALA A 131 1.87 -15.79 -36.26
N CYS A 132 1.96 -14.46 -36.49
CA CYS A 132 2.10 -13.92 -37.86
C CYS A 132 3.03 -12.70 -37.96
N ARG A 133 4.25 -12.88 -38.50
CA ARG A 133 5.17 -11.74 -38.73
C ARG A 133 4.53 -10.65 -39.61
N ASN A 134 3.77 -11.05 -40.62
CA ASN A 134 2.94 -10.14 -41.41
C ASN A 134 1.58 -9.94 -40.72
N LEU A 135 1.43 -8.80 -40.05
CA LEU A 135 0.21 -8.46 -39.33
C LEU A 135 -0.94 -8.10 -40.28
N GLN A 136 -0.66 -7.76 -41.54
CA GLN A 136 -1.69 -7.45 -42.53
C GLN A 136 -2.47 -8.70 -42.98
N THR A 137 -1.88 -9.91 -42.88
CA THR A 137 -2.45 -11.15 -43.43
C THR A 137 -3.86 -11.45 -42.94
N HIS A 138 -4.17 -11.15 -41.68
CA HIS A 138 -5.51 -11.34 -41.09
C HIS A 138 -6.13 -10.05 -40.57
N HIS A 139 -5.50 -8.90 -40.80
CA HIS A 139 -6.01 -7.64 -40.27
C HIS A 139 -7.28 -7.23 -41.02
N GLY A 140 -8.38 -7.08 -40.28
CA GLY A 140 -9.68 -6.72 -40.82
C GLY A 140 -10.54 -7.91 -41.26
N ASP A 141 -10.02 -9.14 -41.18
CA ASP A 141 -10.77 -10.37 -41.51
C ASP A 141 -11.97 -10.52 -40.58
N ARG A 142 -13.12 -10.92 -41.15
CA ARG A 142 -14.36 -11.13 -40.41
C ARG A 142 -14.65 -12.62 -40.25
N HIS A 143 -14.83 -13.06 -39.01
CA HIS A 143 -15.28 -14.39 -38.65
C HIS A 143 -16.60 -14.27 -37.86
N GLY A 144 -17.72 -14.42 -38.56
CA GLY A 144 -19.05 -14.19 -37.98
C GLY A 144 -19.22 -12.73 -37.56
N ALA A 145 -19.52 -12.50 -36.27
CA ALA A 145 -19.68 -11.15 -35.70
C ALA A 145 -18.35 -10.48 -35.30
N THR A 146 -17.23 -11.22 -35.29
CA THR A 146 -15.93 -10.71 -34.81
C THR A 146 -15.04 -10.31 -35.98
N GLN A 147 -14.37 -9.17 -35.86
CA GLN A 147 -13.34 -8.73 -36.79
C GLN A 147 -11.96 -8.85 -36.12
N ILE A 148 -11.00 -9.47 -36.82
CA ILE A 148 -9.63 -9.57 -36.35
C ILE A 148 -8.97 -8.20 -36.48
N SER A 149 -8.45 -7.68 -35.38
CA SER A 149 -7.66 -6.44 -35.36
C SER A 149 -6.30 -6.69 -34.73
N ASN A 150 -5.26 -6.61 -35.57
CA ASN A 150 -3.86 -6.59 -35.15
C ASN A 150 -3.36 -5.18 -34.78
N ALA A 151 -4.25 -4.19 -34.68
CA ALA A 151 -3.89 -2.85 -34.24
C ALA A 151 -3.77 -2.77 -32.71
N CYS A 152 -3.09 -1.74 -32.21
CA CYS A 152 -3.00 -1.47 -30.79
C CYS A 152 -4.41 -1.33 -30.18
N PRO A 153 -4.77 -2.08 -29.13
CA PRO A 153 -6.11 -2.04 -28.55
C PRO A 153 -6.41 -0.72 -27.84
N ARG A 154 -5.39 0.09 -27.51
CA ARG A 154 -5.55 1.40 -26.86
C ARG A 154 -5.80 2.53 -27.85
N CYS A 155 -5.07 2.59 -28.95
CA CYS A 155 -5.09 3.75 -29.86
C CYS A 155 -5.24 3.41 -31.34
N ASN A 156 -5.51 2.14 -31.68
CA ASN A 156 -5.65 1.63 -33.05
C ASN A 156 -4.43 1.88 -33.96
N TRP A 157 -3.25 2.12 -33.37
CA TRP A 157 -2.02 2.21 -34.14
C TRP A 157 -1.68 0.86 -34.77
N PHE A 158 -1.29 0.87 -36.04
CA PHE A 158 -1.03 -0.35 -36.81
C PHE A 158 0.22 -0.20 -37.68
N ARG A 159 0.91 -1.32 -37.87
CA ARG A 159 2.01 -1.53 -38.80
C ARG A 159 1.86 -2.90 -39.44
N ASN A 160 2.34 -3.01 -40.67
CA ASN A 160 2.13 -4.20 -41.49
C ASN A 160 3.01 -5.37 -41.04
N SER A 161 4.18 -5.09 -40.44
CA SER A 161 5.06 -6.10 -39.85
C SER A 161 5.16 -5.94 -38.34
N ILE A 162 5.20 -7.07 -37.61
CA ILE A 162 5.52 -7.08 -36.17
C ILE A 162 6.93 -6.55 -35.90
N ASP A 163 7.85 -6.66 -36.86
CA ASP A 163 9.22 -6.17 -36.70
C ASP A 163 9.29 -4.62 -36.61
N GLU A 164 8.21 -3.93 -37.02
CA GLU A 164 8.05 -2.48 -36.87
C GLU A 164 7.48 -2.07 -35.50
N TRP A 165 7.06 -3.04 -34.69
CA TRP A 165 6.63 -2.80 -33.31
C TRP A 165 7.84 -2.76 -32.39
N PRO A 166 8.04 -1.68 -31.62
CA PRO A 166 9.14 -1.61 -30.67
C PRO A 166 9.09 -2.76 -29.66
N ARG A 167 10.24 -3.30 -29.28
CA ARG A 167 10.33 -4.22 -28.13
C ARG A 167 9.78 -3.55 -26.88
N TRP A 168 9.07 -4.32 -26.07
CA TRP A 168 8.51 -3.80 -24.84
C TRP A 168 9.63 -3.38 -23.87
N GLY A 169 9.56 -2.14 -23.38
CA GLY A 169 10.57 -1.55 -22.51
C GLY A 169 10.51 -2.02 -21.04
N GLY A 170 9.57 -2.92 -20.71
CA GLY A 170 9.40 -3.42 -19.34
C GLY A 170 8.59 -2.51 -18.43
N VAL A 171 7.81 -1.56 -18.97
CA VAL A 171 6.90 -0.73 -18.17
C VAL A 171 5.52 -1.40 -18.17
N VAL A 172 5.07 -1.83 -16.98
CA VAL A 172 3.74 -2.42 -16.78
C VAL A 172 2.75 -1.28 -16.51
N ASP A 173 1.79 -1.09 -17.41
CA ASP A 173 0.71 -0.12 -17.19
C ASP A 173 -0.49 -0.81 -16.51
N LEU A 174 -0.59 -0.63 -15.19
CA LEU A 174 -1.65 -1.24 -14.36
C LEU A 174 -3.00 -0.48 -14.42
N THR A 175 -3.09 0.61 -15.18
CA THR A 175 -4.28 1.49 -15.18
C THR A 175 -5.36 1.09 -16.20
N PHE A 176 -5.15 0.03 -16.98
CA PHE A 176 -6.07 -0.35 -18.05
C PHE A 176 -7.11 -1.40 -17.62
N GLU A 177 -8.33 -0.94 -17.34
CA GLU A 177 -9.51 -1.79 -17.39
C GLU A 177 -9.92 -1.98 -18.86
N SER A 178 -9.83 -3.21 -19.37
CA SER A 178 -10.33 -3.53 -20.70
C SER A 178 -11.84 -3.27 -20.74
N ARG A 179 -12.25 -2.16 -21.37
CA ARG A 179 -13.65 -1.98 -21.78
C ARG A 179 -13.97 -3.07 -22.81
N ARG A 180 -14.48 -4.21 -22.33
CA ARG A 180 -15.12 -5.22 -23.18
C ARG A 180 -16.22 -4.50 -23.95
N ARG A 181 -16.06 -4.40 -25.27
CA ARG A 181 -17.14 -4.08 -26.21
C ARG A 181 -17.52 -5.36 -26.92
#